data_AF-A0A3N5FK33-F1
#
_entry.id   AF-A0A3N5FK33-F1
#
_cell.length_a   1.000
_cell.length_b   1.000
_cell.length_c   1.000
_cell.angle_alpha   90.00
_cell.angle_beta   90.00
_cell.angle_gamma   90.00
#
_symmetry.space_group_name_H-M   'P 1'
#
loop_
_entity.id
_entity.type
_entity.pdbx_description
1 polymer ?
#
loop_
_entity_poly.entity_id
_entity_poly.type
_entity_poly.pdbx_seq_one_letter_code
_entity_poly.pdbx_strand_id
1 'polypeptide(L)'
;MKNSLRVLLVSTALCVSTTALAQQQDFSKVEIKVSKISGNVYLLQGAGGNIAASIGDDGIVIVDDQFAPLADKIRAALRGVTDKPLRFIINTHYHFDHTGGNAPLHRDATIIAHENVRKRLASGSVLGNGGALRMDQAADPAEALPVITFEHDVTVHLNGEDIRALHTPH
;
A
#
# COMPACT_ATOMS: atom_id res chain seq x y z
N MET A 1 36.84 -15.16 -70.62
CA MET A 1 37.27 -13.77 -70.29
C MET A 1 36.00 -12.92 -70.27
N LYS A 2 35.47 -12.35 -69.19
CA LYS A 2 35.96 -11.99 -67.85
C LYS A 2 34.79 -12.19 -66.87
N ASN A 3 35.02 -12.88 -65.75
CA ASN A 3 34.08 -12.93 -64.63
C ASN A 3 34.26 -11.66 -63.78
N SER A 4 33.17 -10.99 -63.41
CA SER A 4 33.18 -9.94 -62.38
C SER A 4 32.29 -10.37 -61.22
N LEU A 5 32.95 -10.54 -60.09
CA LEU A 5 32.48 -10.97 -58.79
C LEU A 5 31.43 -10.00 -58.22
N ARG A 6 30.27 -10.48 -57.80
CA ARG A 6 29.34 -9.73 -56.94
C ARG A 6 29.41 -10.28 -55.52
N VAL A 7 30.13 -9.56 -54.67
CA VAL A 7 30.09 -9.73 -53.21
C VAL A 7 28.76 -9.15 -52.74
N LEU A 8 27.87 -9.98 -52.20
CA LEU A 8 26.68 -9.52 -51.48
C LEU A 8 26.98 -9.61 -49.99
N LEU A 9 27.09 -8.46 -49.33
CA LEU A 9 27.27 -8.34 -47.89
C LEU A 9 26.06 -8.92 -47.15
N VAL A 10 26.34 -9.80 -46.20
CA VAL A 10 25.45 -10.19 -45.11
C VAL A 10 25.31 -8.99 -44.18
N SER A 11 24.09 -8.58 -43.86
CA SER A 11 23.81 -7.65 -42.76
C SER A 11 22.63 -8.17 -41.96
N THR A 12 22.95 -9.01 -40.97
CA THR A 12 22.03 -9.49 -39.96
C THR A 12 21.80 -8.39 -38.94
N ALA A 13 20.75 -7.59 -39.11
CA ALA A 13 20.30 -6.65 -38.09
C ALA A 13 19.24 -7.33 -37.21
N LEU A 14 19.68 -8.13 -36.23
CA LEU A 14 18.81 -8.65 -35.19
C LEU A 14 18.59 -7.54 -34.15
N CYS A 15 17.58 -6.69 -34.38
CA CYS A 15 17.09 -5.78 -33.36
C CYS A 15 16.37 -6.60 -32.29
N VAL A 16 17.07 -6.93 -31.20
CA VAL A 16 16.44 -7.44 -29.98
C VAL A 16 15.87 -6.23 -29.25
N SER A 17 14.61 -5.92 -29.53
CA SER A 17 13.83 -4.95 -28.78
C SER A 17 13.56 -5.53 -27.39
N THR A 18 14.36 -5.20 -26.39
CA THR A 18 14.06 -5.55 -24.99
C THR A 18 12.95 -4.65 -24.48
N THR A 19 11.70 -5.03 -24.74
CA THR A 19 10.57 -4.50 -23.97
C THR A 19 10.71 -5.04 -22.54
N ALA A 20 11.13 -4.18 -21.62
CA ALA A 20 11.04 -4.46 -20.19
C ALA A 20 9.54 -4.57 -19.84
N LEU A 21 8.99 -5.78 -19.85
CA LEU A 21 7.69 -6.06 -19.26
C LEU A 21 7.82 -5.74 -17.78
N ALA A 22 7.08 -4.73 -17.31
CA ALA A 22 6.91 -4.48 -15.88
C ALA A 22 6.35 -5.77 -15.27
N GLN A 23 7.18 -6.47 -14.49
CA GLN A 23 6.77 -7.72 -13.88
C GLN A 23 5.74 -7.40 -12.80
N GLN A 24 4.47 -7.69 -13.08
CA GLN A 24 3.39 -7.53 -12.11
C GLN A 24 3.66 -8.44 -10.91
N GLN A 25 3.61 -7.86 -9.71
CA GLN A 25 3.88 -8.59 -8.47
C GLN A 25 2.84 -9.69 -8.26
N ASP A 26 3.31 -10.92 -8.02
CA ASP A 26 2.46 -12.07 -7.74
C ASP A 26 2.06 -12.09 -6.26
N PHE A 27 0.93 -11.45 -5.94
CA PHE A 27 0.38 -11.42 -4.58
C PHE A 27 -0.16 -12.76 -4.09
N SER A 28 -0.37 -13.75 -4.98
CA SER A 28 -0.97 -15.03 -4.59
C SER A 28 -0.08 -15.79 -3.59
N LYS A 29 1.23 -15.63 -3.69
CA LYS A 29 2.25 -16.28 -2.83
C LYS A 29 2.62 -15.49 -1.58
N VAL A 30 2.12 -14.25 -1.43
CA VAL A 30 2.44 -13.43 -0.26
C VAL A 30 1.72 -13.97 0.96
N GLU A 31 2.46 -14.19 2.04
CA GLU A 31 1.91 -14.50 3.36
C GLU A 31 1.94 -13.25 4.23
N ILE A 32 0.89 -13.04 5.04
CA ILE A 32 0.88 -11.99 6.04
C ILE A 32 1.39 -12.58 7.35
N LYS A 33 2.64 -12.29 7.69
CA LYS A 33 3.27 -12.75 8.92
C LYS A 33 2.88 -11.82 10.08
N VAL A 34 2.31 -12.39 11.13
CA VAL A 34 1.96 -11.67 12.36
C VAL A 34 3.03 -11.91 13.42
N SER A 35 3.53 -10.85 14.04
CA SER A 35 4.44 -10.92 15.19
C SER A 35 3.92 -10.04 16.32
N LYS A 36 3.80 -10.60 17.54
CA LYS A 36 3.49 -9.80 18.72
C LYS A 36 4.73 -9.01 19.13
N ILE A 37 4.59 -7.69 19.30
CA ILE A 37 5.71 -6.81 19.65
C ILE A 37 5.76 -6.59 21.16
N SER A 38 4.68 -6.05 21.73
CA SER A 38 4.53 -5.81 23.17
C SER A 38 3.08 -5.48 23.49
N GLY A 39 2.59 -5.85 24.68
CA GLY A 39 1.24 -5.49 25.13
C GLY A 39 0.16 -5.89 24.11
N ASN A 40 -0.58 -4.88 23.62
CA ASN A 40 -1.62 -5.00 22.61
C ASN A 40 -1.11 -4.75 21.18
N VAL A 41 0.19 -4.55 20.98
CA VAL A 41 0.80 -4.17 19.70
C VAL A 41 1.33 -5.38 18.95
N TYR A 42 0.93 -5.48 17.68
CA TYR A 42 1.32 -6.50 16.72
C TYR A 42 1.87 -5.85 15.45
N LEU A 43 2.75 -6.56 14.76
CA LEU A 43 3.29 -6.22 13.46
C LEU A 43 2.82 -7.24 12.43
N LEU A 44 2.21 -6.77 11.36
CA LEU A 44 1.81 -7.55 10.20
C LEU A 44 2.74 -7.18 9.04
N GLN A 45 3.46 -8.17 8.52
CA GLN A 45 4.42 -8.01 7.42
C GLN A 45 3.93 -8.80 6.21
N GLY A 46 3.88 -8.14 5.06
CA GLY A 46 3.50 -8.75 3.78
C GLY A 46 4.46 -8.29 2.70
N ALA A 47 3.92 -7.75 1.62
CA ALA A 47 4.73 -7.31 0.48
C ALA A 47 4.69 -5.79 0.24
N GLY A 48 3.85 -5.04 0.96
CA GLY A 48 3.83 -3.57 0.98
C GLY A 48 4.45 -3.01 2.27
N GLY A 49 3.99 -1.84 2.70
CA GLY A 49 4.33 -1.26 3.99
C GLY A 49 4.00 -2.19 5.16
N ASN A 50 4.79 -2.11 6.23
CA ASN A 50 4.45 -2.83 7.46
C ASN A 50 3.15 -2.27 8.04
N ILE A 51 2.30 -3.16 8.57
CA ILE A 51 1.09 -2.77 9.29
C ILE A 51 1.34 -2.93 10.79
N ALA A 52 1.16 -1.86 11.56
CA ALA A 52 1.09 -1.98 13.02
C ALA A 52 -0.37 -2.18 13.43
N ALA A 53 -0.65 -3.02 14.42
CA ALA A 53 -2.00 -3.24 14.92
C ALA A 53 -2.06 -3.14 16.45
N SER A 54 -3.01 -2.37 16.97
CA SER A 54 -3.43 -2.43 18.37
C SER A 54 -4.66 -3.33 18.46
N ILE A 55 -4.54 -4.42 19.22
CA ILE A 55 -5.56 -5.46 19.33
C ILE A 55 -5.93 -5.64 20.80
N GLY A 56 -7.20 -5.43 21.13
CA GLY A 56 -7.71 -5.59 22.50
C GLY A 56 -9.24 -5.65 22.55
N ASP A 57 -9.80 -5.39 23.72
CA ASP A 57 -11.21 -5.66 23.99
C ASP A 57 -12.21 -4.78 23.23
N ASP A 58 -11.81 -3.57 22.84
CA ASP A 58 -12.66 -2.61 22.15
C ASP A 58 -12.67 -2.83 20.63
N GLY A 59 -11.69 -3.58 20.11
CA GLY A 59 -11.50 -3.84 18.69
C GLY A 59 -10.06 -3.77 18.23
N ILE A 60 -9.90 -3.76 16.90
CA ILE A 60 -8.60 -3.63 16.23
C ILE A 60 -8.48 -2.23 15.63
N VAL A 61 -7.34 -1.59 15.86
CA VAL A 61 -6.86 -0.45 15.06
C VAL A 61 -5.64 -0.91 14.30
N ILE A 62 -5.58 -0.63 12.99
CA ILE A 62 -4.37 -0.83 12.21
C ILE A 62 -3.81 0.51 11.69
N VAL A 63 -2.50 0.57 11.55
CA VAL A 63 -1.76 1.64 10.89
C VAL A 63 -1.31 1.11 9.55
N ASP A 64 -1.80 1.73 8.48
CA ASP A 64 -1.69 1.30 7.07
C ASP A 64 -2.32 -0.07 6.76
N ASP A 65 -2.48 -0.38 5.47
CA ASP A 65 -3.21 -1.58 5.01
C ASP A 65 -2.69 -2.23 3.72
N GLN A 66 -1.43 -1.97 3.37
CA GLN A 66 -0.73 -2.55 2.21
C GLN A 66 -1.49 -2.39 0.89
N PHE A 67 -1.34 -3.37 -0.02
CA PHE A 67 -1.95 -3.37 -1.34
C PHE A 67 -3.34 -4.00 -1.33
N ALA A 68 -4.22 -3.53 -2.21
CA ALA A 68 -5.60 -4.03 -2.35
C ALA A 68 -5.71 -5.57 -2.43
N PRO A 69 -4.87 -6.29 -3.21
CA PRO A 69 -4.96 -7.74 -3.32
C PRO A 69 -4.62 -8.51 -2.03
N LEU A 70 -4.08 -7.83 -1.02
CA LEU A 70 -3.72 -8.44 0.28
C LEU A 70 -4.82 -8.27 1.34
N ALA A 71 -5.88 -7.51 1.08
CA ALA A 71 -6.92 -7.20 2.08
C ALA A 71 -7.54 -8.45 2.73
N ASP A 72 -7.89 -9.47 1.95
CA ASP A 72 -8.44 -10.72 2.49
C ASP A 72 -7.44 -11.48 3.37
N LYS A 73 -6.15 -11.42 3.01
CA LYS A 73 -5.07 -12.05 3.78
C LYS A 73 -4.79 -11.27 5.08
N ILE A 74 -4.87 -9.95 5.05
CA ILE A 74 -4.80 -9.09 6.24
C ILE A 74 -5.97 -9.40 7.17
N ARG A 75 -7.21 -9.46 6.65
CA ARG A 75 -8.39 -9.83 7.43
C ARG A 75 -8.25 -11.21 8.05
N ALA A 76 -7.73 -12.19 7.30
CA ALA A 76 -7.47 -13.53 7.82
C ALA A 76 -6.39 -13.54 8.92
N ALA A 77 -5.30 -12.80 8.73
CA ALA A 77 -4.23 -12.68 9.71
C ALA A 77 -4.70 -12.04 11.02
N LEU A 78 -5.51 -10.97 10.94
CA LEU A 78 -6.13 -10.33 12.11
C LEU A 78 -7.08 -11.28 12.85
N ARG A 79 -7.93 -12.01 12.12
CA ARG A 79 -8.82 -13.04 12.68
C ARG A 79 -8.06 -14.19 13.36
N GLY A 80 -6.86 -14.50 12.88
CA GLY A 80 -5.98 -15.48 13.53
C GLY A 80 -5.49 -15.04 14.92
N VAL A 81 -5.59 -13.76 15.25
CA VAL A 81 -5.22 -13.21 16.57
C VAL A 81 -6.44 -13.01 17.47
N THR A 82 -7.56 -12.53 16.91
CA THR A 82 -8.79 -12.22 17.67
C THR A 82 -10.04 -12.22 16.80
N ASP A 83 -11.20 -12.46 17.42
CA ASP A 83 -12.52 -12.30 16.78
C ASP A 83 -13.09 -10.87 16.91
N LYS A 84 -12.36 -9.97 17.56
CA LYS A 84 -12.78 -8.57 17.73
C LYS A 84 -12.79 -7.86 16.37
N PRO A 85 -13.77 -6.97 16.12
CA PRO A 85 -13.89 -6.31 14.83
C PRO A 85 -12.72 -5.35 14.57
N LEU A 86 -12.34 -5.22 13.29
CA LEU A 86 -11.59 -4.06 12.83
C LEU A 86 -12.46 -2.80 13.01
N ARG A 87 -11.88 -1.73 13.54
CA ARG A 87 -12.61 -0.50 13.87
C ARG A 87 -12.07 0.67 13.07
N PHE A 88 -10.75 0.81 13.06
CA PHE A 88 -10.07 1.95 12.49
C PHE A 88 -8.85 1.53 11.66
N ILE A 89 -8.66 2.22 10.54
CA ILE A 89 -7.42 2.24 9.76
C ILE A 89 -6.87 3.66 9.88
N ILE A 90 -5.60 3.79 10.28
CA ILE A 90 -4.89 5.06 10.31
C ILE A 90 -3.86 5.03 9.19
N ASN A 91 -4.06 5.81 8.11
CA ASN A 91 -3.05 5.89 7.05
C ASN A 91 -1.97 6.91 7.42
N THR A 92 -0.71 6.49 7.28
CA THR A 92 0.46 7.34 7.55
C THR A 92 0.69 8.34 6.41
N HIS A 93 0.55 7.90 5.17
CA HIS A 93 0.71 8.70 3.96
C HIS A 93 -0.05 8.08 2.77
N TYR A 94 0.04 8.67 1.59
CA TYR A 94 -0.85 8.40 0.43
C TYR A 94 -0.33 7.33 -0.55
N HIS A 95 0.82 6.70 -0.28
CA HIS A 95 1.38 5.73 -1.23
C HIS A 95 0.55 4.44 -1.26
N PHE A 96 0.39 3.89 -2.47
CA PHE A 96 -0.43 2.70 -2.75
C PHE A 96 -0.01 1.43 -2.01
N ASP A 97 1.22 1.35 -1.50
CA ASP A 97 1.70 0.26 -0.64
C ASP A 97 1.36 0.46 0.84
N HIS A 98 0.67 1.54 1.18
CA HIS A 98 0.18 1.87 2.52
C HIS A 98 -1.34 2.13 2.58
N THR A 99 -1.96 2.48 1.44
CA THR A 99 -3.39 2.81 1.34
C THR A 99 -4.17 1.94 0.37
N GLY A 100 -3.50 0.97 -0.28
CA GLY A 100 -4.16 0.13 -1.29
C GLY A 100 -5.26 -0.74 -0.69
N GLY A 101 -5.19 -1.07 0.61
CA GLY A 101 -6.23 -1.80 1.33
C GLY A 101 -7.47 -0.97 1.66
N ASN A 102 -7.43 0.37 1.49
CA ASN A 102 -8.51 1.25 1.93
C ASN A 102 -9.84 0.86 1.29
N ALA A 103 -9.87 0.71 -0.04
CA ALA A 103 -11.10 0.34 -0.77
C ALA A 103 -11.66 -1.01 -0.30
N PRO A 104 -10.93 -2.14 -0.33
CA PRO A 104 -11.51 -3.43 0.09
C PRO A 104 -11.83 -3.53 1.59
N LEU A 105 -11.21 -2.71 2.45
CA LEU A 105 -11.45 -2.73 3.90
C LEU A 105 -12.43 -1.64 4.37
N HIS A 106 -12.94 -0.78 3.48
CA HIS A 106 -13.76 0.38 3.83
C HIS A 106 -15.06 0.03 4.60
N ARG A 107 -15.54 -1.21 4.44
CA ARG A 107 -16.76 -1.72 5.13
C ARG A 107 -16.45 -2.29 6.51
N ASP A 108 -15.19 -2.66 6.73
CA ASP A 108 -14.73 -3.25 7.97
C ASP A 108 -14.29 -2.16 8.95
N ALA A 109 -13.78 -1.01 8.46
CA ALA A 109 -13.14 0.00 9.29
C ALA A 109 -13.45 1.43 8.85
N THR A 110 -13.47 2.36 9.82
CA THR A 110 -13.41 3.79 9.54
C THR A 110 -11.98 4.21 9.27
N ILE A 111 -11.74 4.89 8.14
CA ILE A 111 -10.40 5.33 7.74
C ILE A 111 -10.14 6.74 8.27
N ILE A 112 -9.02 6.89 8.96
CA ILE A 112 -8.50 8.13 9.56
C ILE A 112 -7.18 8.48 8.88
N ALA A 113 -6.99 9.73 8.47
CA ALA A 113 -5.70 10.18 7.96
C ALA A 113 -5.55 11.69 8.04
N HIS A 114 -4.34 12.20 7.80
CA HIS A 114 -4.14 13.63 7.65
C HIS A 114 -4.90 14.18 6.42
N GLU A 115 -5.38 15.43 6.47
CA GLU A 115 -6.16 16.06 5.39
C GLU A 115 -5.44 16.03 4.03
N ASN A 116 -4.11 16.19 4.02
CA ASN A 116 -3.30 16.08 2.79
C ASN A 116 -3.28 14.67 2.19
N VAL A 117 -3.43 13.62 2.99
CA VAL A 117 -3.55 12.25 2.49
C VAL A 117 -4.86 12.12 1.73
N ARG A 118 -5.98 12.55 2.33
CA ARG A 118 -7.30 12.56 1.67
C ARG A 118 -7.27 13.32 0.35
N LYS A 119 -6.66 14.51 0.32
CA LYS A 119 -6.52 15.31 -0.91
C LYS A 119 -5.77 14.57 -2.01
N ARG A 120 -4.63 13.95 -1.69
CA ARG A 120 -3.81 13.22 -2.67
C ARG A 120 -4.48 11.95 -3.19
N LEU A 121 -5.17 11.22 -2.32
CA LEU A 121 -5.96 10.06 -2.75
C LEU A 121 -7.12 10.50 -3.66
N ALA A 122 -7.81 11.59 -3.33
CA ALA A 122 -8.94 12.09 -4.11
C ALA A 122 -8.54 12.70 -5.48
N SER A 123 -7.36 13.30 -5.59
CA SER A 123 -6.90 13.93 -6.84
C SER A 123 -6.03 13.02 -7.72
N GLY A 124 -5.56 11.89 -7.18
CA GLY A 124 -4.41 11.18 -7.72
C GLY A 124 -3.10 11.89 -7.38
N SER A 125 -1.98 11.21 -7.65
CA SER A 125 -0.64 11.70 -7.35
C SER A 125 0.40 11.18 -8.35
N VAL A 126 1.60 11.75 -8.31
CA VAL A 126 2.77 11.22 -9.04
C VAL A 126 3.72 10.64 -8.02
N LEU A 127 3.99 9.36 -8.14
CA LEU A 127 4.97 8.63 -7.35
C LEU A 127 6.32 8.68 -8.05
N GLY A 128 7.40 8.67 -7.27
CA GLY A 128 8.75 8.67 -7.83
C GLY A 128 9.80 9.18 -6.86
N ASN A 129 11.05 9.17 -7.31
CA ASN A 129 12.19 9.69 -6.56
C ASN A 129 12.51 11.16 -6.89
N GLY A 130 11.55 11.89 -7.46
CA GLY A 130 11.76 13.26 -7.96
C GLY A 130 12.61 13.35 -9.25
N GLY A 131 12.98 12.22 -9.84
CA GLY A 131 13.87 12.13 -11.01
C GLY A 131 13.28 11.33 -12.17
N ALA A 132 14.05 10.34 -12.66
CA ALA A 132 13.70 9.54 -13.82
C ALA A 132 12.57 8.52 -13.57
N LEU A 133 12.36 8.13 -12.31
CA LEU A 133 11.26 7.26 -11.93
C LEU A 133 10.03 8.13 -11.66
N ARG A 134 9.03 8.00 -12.53
CA ARG A 134 7.71 8.61 -12.38
C ARG A 134 6.65 7.56 -12.68
N MET A 135 5.69 7.44 -11.78
CA MET A 135 4.54 6.57 -11.94
C MET A 135 3.31 7.32 -11.50
N ASP A 136 2.35 7.46 -12.41
CA ASP A 136 1.09 8.12 -12.10
C ASP A 136 0.23 7.18 -11.25
N GLN A 137 -0.23 7.67 -10.10
CA GLN A 137 -1.25 7.05 -9.28
C GLN A 137 -2.57 7.77 -9.57
N ALA A 138 -3.53 7.06 -10.14
CA ALA A 138 -4.86 7.60 -10.38
C ALA A 138 -5.56 7.97 -9.06
N ALA A 139 -6.60 8.78 -9.14
CA ALA A 139 -7.46 9.05 -8.00
C ALA A 139 -8.11 7.76 -7.49
N ASP A 140 -8.13 7.62 -6.17
CA ASP A 140 -8.79 6.53 -5.48
C ASP A 140 -10.31 6.70 -5.49
N PRO A 141 -11.07 5.59 -5.47
CA PRO A 141 -12.53 5.64 -5.41
C PRO A 141 -13.00 6.25 -4.09
N ALA A 142 -14.21 6.81 -4.06
CA ALA A 142 -14.72 7.59 -2.92
C ALA A 142 -14.72 6.79 -1.61
N GLU A 143 -15.00 5.50 -1.67
CA GLU A 143 -14.98 4.58 -0.53
C GLU A 143 -13.60 4.37 0.09
N ALA A 144 -12.51 4.63 -0.65
CA ALA A 144 -11.15 4.51 -0.15
C ALA A 144 -10.63 5.78 0.56
N LEU A 145 -11.42 6.86 0.56
CA LEU A 145 -10.98 8.15 1.07
C LEU A 145 -11.18 8.26 2.61
N PRO A 146 -10.15 8.70 3.38
CA PRO A 146 -10.24 8.86 4.84
C PRO A 146 -11.37 9.79 5.28
N VAL A 147 -12.39 9.28 5.98
CA VAL A 147 -13.59 10.06 6.35
C VAL A 147 -13.45 10.85 7.65
N ILE A 148 -12.46 10.51 8.47
CA ILE A 148 -12.01 11.34 9.60
C ILE A 148 -10.65 11.90 9.20
N THR A 149 -10.54 13.22 9.16
CA THR A 149 -9.27 13.89 8.88
C THR A 149 -8.81 14.79 10.01
N PHE A 150 -7.49 15.03 10.03
CA PHE A 150 -6.85 15.95 10.97
C PHE A 150 -5.78 16.79 10.26
N GLU A 151 -5.46 17.96 10.82
CA GLU A 151 -4.42 18.87 10.31
C GLU A 151 -3.13 18.86 11.17
N HIS A 152 -3.25 18.57 12.47
CA HIS A 152 -2.11 18.59 13.39
C HIS A 152 -1.95 17.24 14.06
N ASP A 153 -2.99 16.80 14.76
CA ASP A 153 -3.03 15.50 15.39
C ASP A 153 -4.45 14.98 15.56
N VAL A 154 -4.53 13.67 15.79
CA VAL A 154 -5.72 12.98 16.27
C VAL A 154 -5.28 11.92 17.29
N THR A 155 -6.08 11.72 18.32
CA THR A 155 -5.86 10.64 19.29
C THR A 155 -7.03 9.68 19.25
N VAL A 156 -6.73 8.38 19.13
CA VAL A 156 -7.71 7.30 19.24
C VAL A 156 -7.48 6.60 20.58
N HIS A 157 -8.44 6.71 21.48
CA HIS A 157 -8.43 6.06 22.80
C HIS A 157 -9.06 4.67 22.67
N LEU A 158 -8.23 3.62 22.68
CA LEU A 158 -8.69 2.25 22.46
C LEU A 158 -7.79 1.24 23.17
N ASN A 159 -8.36 0.12 23.64
CA ASN A 159 -7.61 -0.99 24.24
C ASN A 159 -6.79 -0.56 25.48
N GLY A 160 -7.27 0.46 26.20
CA GLY A 160 -6.59 1.04 27.37
C GLY A 160 -5.36 1.90 27.06
N GLU A 161 -5.14 2.25 25.78
CA GLU A 161 -3.99 3.05 25.33
C GLU A 161 -4.41 4.23 24.44
N ASP A 162 -3.52 5.22 24.33
CA ASP A 162 -3.67 6.37 23.43
C ASP A 162 -2.85 6.15 22.16
N ILE A 163 -3.53 6.05 21.01
CA ILE A 163 -2.89 6.00 19.69
C ILE A 163 -2.90 7.41 19.11
N ARG A 164 -1.74 8.08 19.12
CA ARG A 164 -1.59 9.46 18.65
C ARG A 164 -0.98 9.50 17.26
N ALA A 165 -1.74 9.99 16.28
CA ALA A 165 -1.23 10.32 14.96
C ALA A 165 -0.89 11.81 14.90
N LEU A 166 0.35 12.12 14.52
CA LEU A 166 0.89 13.48 14.49
C LEU A 166 1.33 13.81 13.05
N HIS A 167 1.03 15.01 12.58
CA HIS A 167 1.51 15.47 11.28
C HIS A 167 3.00 15.87 11.37
N THR A 168 3.83 15.27 10.53
CA THR A 168 5.23 15.66 10.35
C THR A 168 5.44 16.30 8.98
N PRO A 169 5.59 17.64 8.88
CA PRO A 169 5.83 18.30 7.61
C PRO A 169 7.22 17.95 7.06
N HIS A 170 7.31 17.79 5.74
CA HIS A 170 8.53 17.60 4.96
C HIS A 170 8.58 18.62 3.83
#